data_AF-A0AAW7YBH7-F1
#
_entry.id   AF-A0AAW7YBH7-F1
#
_cell.length_a   1.000
_cell.length_b   1.000
_cell.length_c   1.000
_cell.angle_alpha   90.00
_cell.angle_beta   90.00
_cell.angle_gamma   90.00
#
_symmetry.space_group_name_H-M   'P 1'
#
loop_
_entity.id
_entity.type
_entity.pdbx_description
1 polymer ?
#
loop_
_entity_poly.entity_id
_entity_poly.type
_entity_poly.pdbx_seq_one_letter_code
_entity_poly.pdbx_strand_id
1 'polypeptide(L)'
;MFRVIVLLVTLAALPVFSSPERDSLKLDWMMVNHSEIELILGKKETVSVIPIINTLVDIWSKRDGGISGEVSPLIVNALTTNTEYTLSMMSDYPDSFQDWLEELDGIVFTDLTGLESEHLNQEKDNLVQALKNYTKNGNSDLGVFAQRLIKRLESISIQVVD
;
A
#
# COMPACT_ATOMS: atom_id res chain seq x y z
N MET A 1 56.49 -28.12 -3.45
CA MET A 1 55.14 -28.27 -4.04
C MET A 1 54.12 -28.22 -2.92
N PHE A 2 53.46 -27.08 -2.70
CA PHE A 2 52.32 -26.96 -1.78
C PHE A 2 51.17 -26.36 -2.58
N ARG A 3 50.10 -27.13 -2.79
CA ARG A 3 48.85 -26.68 -3.40
C ARG A 3 47.96 -26.13 -2.28
N VAL A 4 47.75 -24.83 -2.26
CA VAL A 4 46.72 -24.19 -1.42
C VAL A 4 45.42 -24.24 -2.21
N ILE A 5 44.45 -25.00 -1.72
CA ILE A 5 43.07 -24.97 -2.23
C ILE A 5 42.35 -23.89 -1.43
N VAL A 6 42.04 -22.76 -2.10
CA VAL A 6 41.17 -21.73 -1.53
C VAL A 6 39.74 -22.20 -1.71
N LEU A 7 39.09 -22.56 -0.61
CA LEU A 7 37.69 -22.98 -0.58
C LEU A 7 36.82 -21.72 -0.45
N LEU A 8 36.21 -21.30 -1.56
CA LEU A 8 35.33 -20.15 -1.63
C LEU A 8 33.98 -20.52 -0.97
N VAL A 9 33.76 -20.10 0.27
CA VAL A 9 32.47 -20.24 0.94
C VAL A 9 31.56 -19.12 0.45
N THR A 10 30.68 -19.43 -0.51
CA THR A 10 29.58 -18.55 -0.88
C THR A 10 28.55 -18.55 0.25
N LEU A 11 28.46 -17.44 0.98
CA LEU A 11 27.33 -17.14 1.86
C LEU A 11 26.08 -17.02 0.97
N ALA A 12 25.31 -18.10 0.84
CA ALA A 12 23.97 -18.01 0.31
C ALA A 12 23.14 -17.24 1.35
N ALA A 13 22.77 -16.00 1.03
CA ALA A 13 21.70 -15.32 1.74
C ALA A 13 20.45 -16.19 1.59
N LEU A 14 20.02 -16.82 2.69
CA LEU A 14 18.75 -17.54 2.69
C LEU A 14 17.65 -16.50 2.41
N PRO A 15 16.75 -16.75 1.44
CA PRO A 15 15.55 -15.95 1.32
C PRO A 15 14.84 -16.06 2.68
N VAL A 16 14.45 -14.92 3.25
CA VAL A 16 13.50 -14.90 4.37
C VAL A 16 12.17 -15.40 3.77
N PHE A 17 11.99 -16.72 3.74
CA PHE A 17 10.72 -17.32 3.37
C PHE A 17 9.72 -16.96 4.46
N SER A 18 8.78 -16.05 4.17
CA SER A 18 7.56 -15.98 4.96
C SER A 18 6.80 -17.30 4.79
N SER A 19 6.33 -17.86 5.89
CA SER A 19 5.56 -19.12 5.85
C SER A 19 4.21 -18.85 5.16
N PRO A 20 3.84 -19.58 4.09
CA PRO A 20 2.58 -19.38 3.36
C PRO A 20 1.34 -19.36 4.26
N GLU A 21 1.33 -20.15 5.34
CA GLU A 21 0.25 -20.22 6.34
C GLU A 21 0.05 -18.91 7.12
N ARG A 22 1.12 -18.13 7.33
CA ARG A 22 1.04 -16.84 8.05
C ARG A 22 0.47 -15.76 7.15
N ASP A 23 0.81 -15.80 5.87
CA ASP A 23 0.34 -14.82 4.89
C ASP A 23 -1.15 -15.08 4.58
N SER A 24 -1.58 -16.34 4.51
CA SER A 24 -3.01 -16.68 4.38
C SER A 24 -3.83 -16.25 5.60
N LEU A 25 -3.29 -16.40 6.82
CA LEU A 25 -4.01 -15.98 8.04
C LEU A 25 -4.27 -14.47 8.09
N LYS A 26 -3.32 -13.65 7.65
CA LYS A 26 -3.49 -12.19 7.59
C LYS A 26 -4.55 -11.80 6.57
N LEU A 27 -4.54 -12.46 5.41
CA LEU A 27 -5.54 -12.25 4.37
C LEU A 27 -6.94 -12.65 4.85
N ASP A 28 -7.08 -13.84 5.44
CA ASP A 28 -8.35 -14.31 5.99
C ASP A 28 -8.88 -13.35 7.06
N TRP A 29 -8.01 -12.88 7.96
CA TRP A 29 -8.37 -11.87 8.95
C TRP A 29 -8.84 -10.57 8.30
N MET A 30 -8.16 -10.06 7.27
CA MET A 30 -8.56 -8.85 6.56
C MET A 30 -9.95 -9.02 5.93
N MET A 31 -10.18 -10.14 5.24
CA MET A 31 -11.47 -10.43 4.58
C MET A 31 -12.62 -10.54 5.58
N VAL A 32 -12.41 -11.24 6.70
CA VAL A 32 -13.44 -11.40 7.75
C VAL A 32 -13.76 -10.07 8.44
N ASN A 33 -12.78 -9.18 8.61
CA ASN A 33 -12.91 -7.95 9.37
C ASN A 33 -13.02 -6.69 8.49
N HIS A 34 -13.23 -6.85 7.18
CA HIS A 34 -13.13 -5.76 6.20
C HIS A 34 -13.90 -4.49 6.60
N SER A 35 -15.20 -4.60 6.88
CA SER A 35 -16.04 -3.45 7.23
C SER A 35 -15.64 -2.80 8.56
N GLU A 36 -15.12 -3.57 9.52
CA GLU A 36 -14.62 -3.01 10.78
C GLU A 36 -13.30 -2.27 10.56
N ILE A 37 -12.41 -2.83 9.72
CA ILE A 37 -11.16 -2.18 9.31
C ILE A 37 -11.46 -0.84 8.65
N GLU A 38 -12.37 -0.78 7.67
CA GLU A 38 -12.77 0.48 7.01
C GLU A 38 -13.26 1.54 8.01
N LEU A 39 -14.11 1.13 8.95
CA LEU A 39 -14.63 2.00 10.00
C LEU A 39 -13.53 2.54 10.92
N ILE A 40 -12.56 1.71 11.28
CA ILE A 40 -11.42 2.10 12.13
C ILE A 40 -10.47 3.02 11.38
N LEU A 41 -10.13 2.70 10.12
CA LEU A 41 -9.25 3.51 9.28
C LEU A 41 -9.83 4.91 9.02
N GLY A 42 -11.15 5.05 8.96
CA GLY A 42 -11.84 6.33 8.84
C GLY A 42 -11.78 7.22 10.08
N LYS A 43 -11.23 6.74 11.21
CA LYS A 43 -11.07 7.51 12.45
C LYS A 43 -9.63 7.98 12.62
N LYS A 44 -9.45 9.16 13.21
CA LYS A 44 -8.13 9.71 13.59
C LYS A 44 -7.62 9.18 14.94
N GLU A 45 -7.93 7.95 15.29
CA GLU A 45 -7.50 7.33 16.55
C GLU A 45 -6.20 6.54 16.33
N THR A 46 -5.10 7.06 16.89
CA THR A 46 -3.73 6.65 16.50
C THR A 46 -3.25 5.33 17.10
N VAL A 47 -3.68 4.95 18.31
CA VAL A 47 -3.13 3.76 18.98
C VAL A 47 -3.72 2.46 18.44
N SER A 48 -5.00 2.46 18.07
CA SER A 48 -5.71 1.28 17.55
C SER A 48 -5.40 1.01 16.07
N VAL A 49 -5.00 2.04 15.31
CA VAL A 49 -4.85 1.93 13.85
C VAL A 49 -3.49 1.39 13.40
N ILE A 50 -2.42 1.60 14.19
CA ILE A 50 -1.06 1.20 13.82
C ILE A 50 -0.95 -0.32 13.53
N PRO A 51 -1.43 -1.24 14.38
CA PRO A 51 -1.35 -2.68 14.10
C PRO A 51 -2.14 -3.09 12.86
N ILE A 52 -3.25 -2.41 12.59
CA ILE A 52 -4.09 -2.63 11.40
C ILE A 52 -3.32 -2.21 10.16
N ILE A 53 -2.79 -0.98 10.12
CA ILE A 53 -1.99 -0.47 8.98
C ILE A 53 -0.79 -1.38 8.73
N ASN A 54 -0.08 -1.81 9.78
CA ASN A 54 1.05 -2.73 9.62
C ASN A 54 0.62 -4.04 8.96
N THR A 55 -0.51 -4.60 9.37
CA THR A 55 -1.03 -5.85 8.79
C THR A 55 -1.45 -5.65 7.33
N LEU A 56 -2.09 -4.52 7.01
CA LEU A 56 -2.48 -4.18 5.63
C LEU A 56 -1.27 -3.96 4.74
N VAL A 57 -0.24 -3.26 5.21
CA VAL A 57 1.01 -3.05 4.45
C VAL A 57 1.76 -4.37 4.24
N ASP A 58 1.75 -5.27 5.23
CA ASP A 58 2.32 -6.60 5.07
C ASP A 58 1.60 -7.44 4.00
N ILE A 59 0.27 -7.34 3.90
CA ILE A 59 -0.52 -7.99 2.83
C ILE A 59 -0.23 -7.30 1.49
N TRP A 60 -0.32 -5.97 1.46
CA TRP A 60 -0.13 -5.14 0.28
C TRP A 60 1.27 -5.28 -0.33
N SER A 61 2.33 -5.43 0.47
CA SER A 61 3.69 -5.59 -0.04
C SER A 61 3.91 -6.91 -0.78
N LYS A 62 3.06 -7.91 -0.53
CA LYS A 62 3.10 -9.27 -1.09
C LYS A 62 1.96 -9.56 -2.07
N ARG A 63 1.16 -8.54 -2.39
CA ARG A 63 -0.06 -8.67 -3.19
C ARG A 63 0.24 -9.26 -4.57
N ASP A 64 -0.73 -10.00 -5.08
CA ASP A 64 -0.87 -10.34 -6.48
C ASP A 64 -2.12 -9.63 -7.06
N GLY A 65 -2.44 -9.82 -8.34
CA GLY A 65 -3.55 -9.12 -8.99
C GLY A 65 -4.91 -9.27 -8.28
N GLY A 66 -5.19 -10.40 -7.62
CA GLY A 66 -6.43 -10.60 -6.88
C GLY A 66 -6.42 -9.90 -5.52
N ILE A 67 -5.32 -10.06 -4.75
CA ILE A 67 -5.16 -9.43 -3.44
C ILE A 67 -5.10 -7.90 -3.57
N SER A 68 -4.50 -7.39 -4.64
CA SER A 68 -4.39 -5.96 -4.91
C SER A 68 -5.74 -5.26 -4.94
N GLY A 69 -6.78 -5.87 -5.50
CA GLY A 69 -8.14 -5.29 -5.55
C GLY A 69 -8.77 -5.08 -4.18
N GLU A 70 -8.52 -5.99 -3.24
CA GLU A 70 -9.12 -5.96 -1.91
C GLU A 70 -8.34 -5.06 -0.95
N VAL A 71 -7.00 -5.13 -0.95
CA VAL A 71 -6.18 -4.39 0.01
C VAL A 71 -5.94 -2.93 -0.39
N SER A 72 -5.92 -2.61 -1.68
CA SER A 72 -5.56 -1.27 -2.14
C SER A 72 -6.56 -0.18 -1.72
N PRO A 73 -7.89 -0.39 -1.76
CA PRO A 73 -8.85 0.59 -1.23
C PRO A 73 -8.63 0.86 0.26
N LEU A 74 -8.33 -0.16 1.07
CA LEU A 74 -8.00 -0.02 2.48
C LEU A 74 -6.72 0.79 2.68
N ILE A 75 -5.69 0.57 1.85
CA ILE A 75 -4.45 1.37 1.86
C ILE A 75 -4.73 2.83 1.50
N VAL A 76 -5.61 3.11 0.53
CA VAL A 76 -6.01 4.47 0.16
C VAL A 76 -6.74 5.17 1.32
N ASN A 77 -7.66 4.48 2.00
CA ASN A 77 -8.31 5.01 3.19
C ASN A 77 -7.28 5.30 4.30
N ALA A 78 -6.36 4.37 4.56
CA ALA A 78 -5.29 4.53 5.54
C ALA A 78 -4.34 5.70 5.20
N LEU A 79 -4.00 5.91 3.92
CA LEU A 79 -3.19 7.05 3.48
C LEU A 79 -3.93 8.37 3.62
N THR A 80 -5.24 8.38 3.42
CA THR A 80 -6.06 9.60 3.50
C THR A 80 -6.21 10.09 4.94
N THR A 81 -6.42 9.16 5.89
CA THR A 81 -6.71 9.51 7.29
C THR A 81 -5.46 9.48 8.17
N ASN A 82 -4.52 8.56 7.90
CA ASN A 82 -3.34 8.24 8.72
C ASN A 82 -2.05 8.30 7.90
N THR A 83 -1.90 9.35 7.08
CA THR A 83 -0.84 9.49 6.06
C THR A 83 0.57 9.18 6.56
N GLU A 84 0.96 9.72 7.71
CA GLU A 84 2.32 9.58 8.23
C GLU A 84 2.69 8.12 8.53
N TYR A 85 1.83 7.42 9.28
CA TYR A 85 2.07 6.03 9.66
C TYR A 85 2.06 5.12 8.44
N THR A 86 1.09 5.31 7.56
CA THR A 86 0.94 4.50 6.35
C THR A 86 2.13 4.69 5.41
N LEU A 87 2.54 5.93 5.12
CA LEU A 87 3.72 6.19 4.29
C LEU A 87 5.00 5.66 4.93
N SER A 88 5.15 5.78 6.25
CA SER A 88 6.32 5.25 6.95
C SER A 88 6.45 3.74 6.73
N MET A 89 5.37 2.97 6.90
CA MET A 89 5.40 1.52 6.73
C MET A 89 5.55 1.12 5.26
N MET A 90 4.89 1.82 4.34
CA MET A 90 5.03 1.54 2.90
C MET A 90 6.43 1.84 2.38
N SER A 91 7.15 2.79 3.00
CA SER A 91 8.51 3.15 2.60
C SER A 91 9.53 2.03 2.80
N ASP A 92 9.21 1.04 3.65
CA ASP A 92 10.02 -0.17 3.84
C ASP A 92 9.99 -1.09 2.59
N TYR A 93 9.03 -0.89 1.68
CA TYR A 93 8.81 -1.70 0.48
C TYR A 93 8.77 -0.84 -0.80
N PRO A 94 9.90 -0.18 -1.18
CA PRO A 94 9.92 0.80 -2.27
C PRO A 94 9.62 0.21 -3.65
N ASP A 95 9.98 -1.05 -3.89
CA ASP A 95 9.70 -1.74 -5.15
C ASP A 95 8.20 -2.07 -5.26
N SER A 96 7.63 -2.70 -4.24
CA SER A 96 6.19 -2.95 -4.15
C SER A 96 5.36 -1.66 -4.24
N PHE A 97 5.90 -0.53 -3.74
CA PHE A 97 5.32 0.79 -3.89
C PHE A 97 5.30 1.26 -5.34
N GLN A 98 6.43 1.12 -6.06
CA GLN A 98 6.50 1.50 -7.46
C GLN A 98 5.53 0.68 -8.31
N ASP A 99 5.51 -0.64 -8.13
CA ASP A 99 4.60 -1.52 -8.85
C ASP A 99 3.14 -1.12 -8.60
N TRP A 100 2.81 -0.78 -7.34
CA TRP A 100 1.45 -0.38 -6.97
C TRP A 100 1.01 0.89 -7.67
N LEU A 101 1.91 1.88 -7.79
CA LEU A 101 1.60 3.12 -8.51
C LEU A 101 1.19 2.84 -9.95
N GLU A 102 1.82 1.88 -10.61
CA GLU A 102 1.52 1.54 -12.00
C GLU A 102 0.12 0.93 -12.14
N GLU A 103 -0.29 0.15 -11.13
CA GLU A 103 -1.57 -0.59 -11.08
C GLU A 103 -2.78 0.25 -10.63
N LEU A 104 -2.57 1.37 -9.92
CA LEU A 104 -3.62 2.15 -9.24
C LEU A 104 -4.88 2.44 -10.06
N ASP A 105 -4.70 2.75 -11.34
CA ASP A 105 -5.80 3.09 -12.27
C ASP A 105 -6.77 1.92 -12.41
N GLY A 106 -6.24 0.72 -12.73
CA GLY A 106 -7.01 -0.50 -12.97
C GLY A 106 -7.53 -1.20 -11.71
N ILE A 107 -7.04 -0.82 -10.53
CA ILE A 107 -7.31 -1.53 -9.27
C ILE A 107 -8.18 -0.71 -8.33
N VAL A 108 -7.90 0.59 -8.18
CA VAL A 108 -8.62 1.44 -7.22
C VAL A 108 -9.53 2.43 -7.94
N PHE A 109 -9.08 3.00 -9.05
CA PHE A 109 -9.74 4.15 -9.69
C PHE A 109 -10.41 3.78 -11.02
N THR A 110 -10.98 2.58 -11.09
CA THR A 110 -11.79 2.11 -12.23
C THR A 110 -13.26 2.03 -11.83
N ASP A 111 -14.13 2.69 -12.59
CA ASP A 111 -15.58 2.58 -12.41
C ASP A 111 -16.11 1.31 -13.10
N LEU A 112 -16.23 0.23 -12.32
CA LEU A 112 -16.68 -1.08 -12.82
C LEU A 112 -18.20 -1.16 -13.06
N THR A 113 -18.99 -0.26 -12.46
CA THR A 113 -20.45 -0.31 -12.49
C THR A 113 -21.07 0.80 -13.34
N GLY A 114 -20.27 1.81 -13.70
CA GLY A 114 -20.70 3.04 -14.36
C GLY A 114 -21.40 4.03 -13.42
N LEU A 115 -21.40 3.76 -12.11
CA LEU A 115 -22.11 4.54 -11.09
C LEU A 115 -21.17 5.12 -10.02
N GLU A 116 -19.89 4.72 -10.00
CA GLU A 116 -18.96 5.07 -8.92
C GLU A 116 -18.02 6.23 -9.28
N SER A 117 -18.03 6.72 -10.53
CA SER A 117 -17.09 7.74 -11.00
C SER A 117 -17.03 8.99 -10.11
N GLU A 118 -18.17 9.51 -9.64
CA GLU A 118 -18.19 10.68 -8.74
C GLU A 118 -17.53 10.37 -7.39
N HIS A 119 -17.85 9.21 -6.82
CA HIS A 119 -17.27 8.77 -5.55
C HIS A 119 -15.76 8.55 -5.65
N LEU A 120 -15.30 7.85 -6.69
CA LEU A 120 -13.88 7.60 -6.94
C LEU A 120 -13.08 8.89 -7.16
N ASN A 121 -13.67 9.89 -7.84
CA ASN A 121 -13.03 11.20 -8.00
C ASN A 121 -12.91 11.91 -6.65
N GLN A 122 -13.94 11.85 -5.81
CA GLN A 122 -13.90 12.42 -4.46
C GLN A 122 -12.85 11.75 -3.57
N GLU A 123 -12.72 10.42 -3.62
CA GLU A 123 -11.69 9.69 -2.89
C GLU A 123 -10.28 10.07 -3.36
N LYS A 124 -10.08 10.15 -4.69
CA LYS A 124 -8.82 10.59 -5.28
C LYS A 124 -8.44 12.00 -4.81
N ASP A 125 -9.39 12.92 -4.82
CA ASP A 125 -9.16 14.31 -4.39
C ASP A 125 -8.84 14.40 -2.89
N ASN A 126 -9.55 13.63 -2.05
CA ASN A 126 -9.28 13.55 -0.62
C ASN A 126 -7.86 13.04 -0.33
N LEU A 127 -7.45 11.97 -1.02
CA LEU A 127 -6.10 11.41 -0.90
C LEU A 127 -5.05 12.43 -1.36
N VAL A 128 -5.24 13.08 -2.52
CA VAL A 128 -4.33 14.12 -3.02
C VAL A 128 -4.19 15.27 -2.02
N GLN A 129 -5.28 15.71 -1.40
CA GLN A 129 -5.25 16.76 -0.39
C GLN A 129 -4.48 16.33 0.86
N ALA A 130 -4.72 15.11 1.37
CA ALA A 130 -3.99 14.57 2.51
C ALA A 130 -2.48 14.51 2.26
N LEU A 131 -2.08 14.00 1.09
CA LEU A 131 -0.67 13.93 0.68
C LEU A 131 -0.06 15.32 0.50
N LYS A 132 -0.76 16.27 -0.14
CA LYS A 132 -0.30 17.66 -0.28
C LYS A 132 -0.10 18.33 1.08
N ASN A 133 -1.01 18.09 2.03
CA ASN A 133 -0.84 18.56 3.40
C ASN A 133 0.39 17.93 4.07
N TYR A 134 0.58 16.61 3.91
CA TYR A 134 1.75 15.91 4.44
C TYR A 134 3.06 16.43 3.85
N THR A 135 3.16 16.65 2.54
CA THR A 135 4.39 17.18 1.92
C THR A 135 4.81 18.57 2.43
N LYS A 136 3.87 19.35 2.99
CA LYS A 136 4.14 20.68 3.55
C LYS A 136 4.56 20.62 5.03
N ASN A 137 3.96 19.70 5.78
CA ASN A 137 3.98 19.71 7.24
C ASN A 137 4.59 18.46 7.88
N GLY A 138 4.81 17.40 7.11
CA GLY A 138 5.28 16.08 7.57
C GLY A 138 6.78 15.87 7.41
N ASN A 139 7.20 14.60 7.48
CA ASN A 139 8.60 14.22 7.34
C ASN A 139 9.05 14.35 5.87
N SER A 140 10.13 15.11 5.62
CA SER A 140 10.67 15.35 4.28
C SER A 140 11.13 14.07 3.58
N ASP A 141 11.66 13.11 4.33
CA ASP A 141 12.22 11.86 3.79
C ASP A 141 11.10 10.97 3.24
N LEU A 142 9.94 10.98 3.88
CA LEU A 142 8.73 10.31 3.40
C LEU A 142 7.97 11.14 2.35
N GLY A 143 8.26 12.45 2.29
CA GLY A 143 7.67 13.37 1.32
C GLY A 143 7.90 12.98 -0.14
N VAL A 144 9.00 12.28 -0.45
CA VAL A 144 9.27 11.79 -1.82
C VAL A 144 8.27 10.72 -2.26
N PHE A 145 7.81 9.86 -1.36
CA PHE A 145 6.77 8.86 -1.64
C PHE A 145 5.43 9.53 -1.86
N ALA A 146 5.08 10.50 -1.02
CA ALA A 146 3.87 11.30 -1.17
C ALA A 146 3.84 12.03 -2.52
N GLN A 147 4.95 12.65 -2.93
CA GLN A 147 5.04 13.35 -4.22
C GLN A 147 4.89 12.41 -5.42
N ARG A 148 5.52 11.23 -5.37
CA ARG A 148 5.36 10.21 -6.43
C ARG A 148 3.91 9.76 -6.55
N LEU A 149 3.24 9.53 -5.43
CA LEU A 149 1.84 9.15 -5.40
C LEU A 149 0.93 10.27 -5.92
N ILE A 150 1.12 11.52 -5.48
CA ILE A 150 0.38 12.69 -6.01
C ILE A 150 0.51 12.76 -7.53
N LYS A 151 1.74 12.69 -8.06
CA LYS A 151 2.00 12.76 -9.50
C LYS A 151 1.25 11.65 -10.26
N ARG A 152 1.20 10.44 -9.69
CA ARG A 152 0.46 9.33 -10.31
C ARG A 152 -1.04 9.58 -10.25
N LEU A 153 -1.59 9.95 -9.10
CA LEU A 153 -3.03 10.23 -8.94
C LEU A 153 -3.52 11.35 -9.88
N GLU A 154 -2.72 12.40 -10.05
CA GLU A 154 -3.04 13.51 -10.97
C GLU A 154 -3.01 13.08 -12.45
N SER A 155 -2.32 11.98 -12.79
CA SER A 155 -2.33 11.40 -14.14
C SER A 155 -3.51 10.45 -14.40
N ILE A 156 -4.20 10.00 -13.35
CA ILE A 156 -5.31 9.05 -13.48
C ILE A 156 -6.58 9.81 -13.83
N SER A 157 -7.16 9.45 -14.97
CA SER A 157 -8.49 9.87 -15.39
C SER A 157 -9.45 8.72 -15.15
N ILE A 158 -10.35 8.87 -14.18
CA ILE A 158 -11.41 7.87 -13.94
C ILE A 158 -12.34 7.91 -15.15
N GLN A 159 -12.26 6.89 -15.98
CA GLN A 159 -13.14 6.71 -17.13
C GLN A 159 -14.31 5.81 -16.73
N VAL A 160 -15.52 6.18 -17.17
CA VAL A 160 -16.70 5.31 -17.07
C VAL A 160 -16.52 4.22 -18.12
N VAL A 161 -16.63 2.95 -17.71
CA VAL A 161 -16.73 1.85 -18.69
C VAL A 161 -18.14 1.91 -19.28
N ASP A 162 -18.24 2.43 -20.51
CA ASP A 162 -19.48 2.45 -21.32
C ASP A 162 -19.95 1.03 -21.71
#